data_AF-A0A9P0DPL4-F1
#
_entry.id   AF-A0A9P0DPL4-F1
#
_cell.length_a   1.000
_cell.length_b   1.000
_cell.length_c   1.000
_cell.angle_alpha   90.00
_cell.angle_beta   90.00
_cell.angle_gamma   90.00
#
_symmetry.space_group_name_H-M   'P 1'
#
loop_
_entity.id
_entity.type
_entity.pdbx_description
1 polymer ?
#
loop_
_entity_poly.entity_id
_entity_poly.type
_entity_poly.pdbx_seq_one_letter_code
_entity_poly.pdbx_strand_id
1 'polypeptide(L)'
;MKFCSLAAFIVGLVIIAAADDIKQETKDRIQKFHNECQVDPETKVDEAIIEKHLKDEPIDESQFAKHILCMNVKSGIQKENGDVDKDGLKKLIIADTDKVDEIVEDCGERNGITAEESALALLKCLKKHIPRREHHD
;
A
#
# COMPACT_ATOMS: atom_id res chain seq x y z
N MET A 1 -57.54 -5.34 30.96
CA MET A 1 -56.82 -4.05 30.91
C MET A 1 -55.70 -4.15 31.94
N LYS A 2 -54.40 -4.18 31.62
CA LYS A 2 -53.61 -3.44 30.63
C LYS A 2 -52.47 -4.34 30.13
N PHE A 3 -52.27 -4.39 28.81
CA PHE A 3 -51.07 -4.93 28.17
C PHE A 3 -49.98 -3.84 28.22
N CYS A 4 -48.82 -4.12 28.83
CA CYS A 4 -47.53 -3.41 28.75
C CYS A 4 -46.53 -4.31 29.51
N SER A 5 -45.39 -4.77 29.03
CA SER A 5 -44.64 -4.52 27.81
C SER A 5 -43.82 -5.77 27.51
N LEU A 6 -44.06 -6.37 26.36
CA LEU A 6 -43.09 -7.22 25.66
C LEU A 6 -42.12 -6.28 24.93
N ALA A 7 -40.81 -6.49 25.14
CA ALA A 7 -39.66 -6.08 24.31
C ALA A 7 -38.50 -5.62 25.21
N ALA A 8 -37.92 -6.56 25.97
CA ALA A 8 -36.52 -6.42 26.38
C ALA A 8 -35.69 -6.57 25.09
N PHE A 9 -35.30 -5.42 24.54
CA PHE A 9 -34.54 -5.26 23.31
C PHE A 9 -33.23 -6.07 23.37
N ILE A 10 -33.21 -7.23 22.72
CA ILE A 10 -32.00 -7.89 22.25
C ILE A 10 -31.48 -7.06 21.07
N VAL A 11 -30.75 -5.98 21.34
CA VAL A 11 -29.98 -5.28 20.30
C VAL A 11 -28.70 -4.76 20.95
N GLY A 12 -27.67 -5.59 20.92
CA GLY A 12 -26.35 -5.26 21.43
C GLY A 12 -25.25 -6.06 20.76
N LEU A 13 -25.41 -6.38 19.48
CA LEU A 13 -24.38 -6.99 18.63
C LEU A 13 -24.62 -6.49 17.21
N VAL A 14 -24.17 -5.27 16.92
CA VAL A 14 -24.11 -4.76 15.54
C VAL A 14 -22.66 -4.39 15.21
N ILE A 15 -21.99 -5.40 14.64
CA ILE A 15 -21.09 -5.37 13.49
C ILE A 15 -19.84 -4.48 13.58
N ILE A 16 -18.71 -5.11 13.94
CA ILE A 16 -17.37 -4.69 13.50
C ILE A 16 -17.07 -5.43 12.18
N ALA A 17 -17.53 -4.92 11.04
CA ALA A 17 -17.20 -5.51 9.72
C ALA A 17 -16.46 -4.55 8.77
N ALA A 18 -16.43 -3.25 9.07
CA ALA A 18 -15.87 -2.27 8.15
C ALA A 18 -14.34 -2.37 7.93
N ALA A 19 -13.59 -2.98 8.86
CA ALA A 19 -12.14 -3.06 8.76
C ALA A 19 -11.64 -4.18 7.83
N ASP A 20 -12.41 -5.26 7.68
CA ASP A 20 -12.01 -6.40 6.85
C ASP A 20 -12.21 -6.11 5.36
N ASP A 21 -13.26 -5.36 5.01
CA ASP A 21 -13.59 -5.01 3.61
C ASP A 21 -12.51 -4.11 2.98
N ILE A 22 -12.06 -3.07 3.70
CA ILE A 22 -11.00 -2.15 3.23
C ILE A 22 -9.69 -2.91 3.00
N LYS A 23 -9.36 -3.84 3.90
CA LYS A 23 -8.12 -4.64 3.81
C LYS A 23 -8.12 -5.58 2.61
N GLN A 24 -9.27 -6.10 2.20
CA GLN A 24 -9.39 -6.91 0.98
C GLN A 24 -9.29 -6.04 -0.27
N GLU A 25 -9.97 -4.91 -0.32
CA GLU A 25 -9.90 -3.99 -1.46
C GLU A 25 -8.46 -3.53 -1.75
N THR A 26 -7.70 -3.17 -0.71
CA THR A 26 -6.29 -2.77 -0.86
C THR A 26 -5.42 -3.91 -1.39
N LYS A 27 -5.62 -5.14 -0.90
CA LYS A 27 -4.90 -6.32 -1.40
C LYS A 27 -5.21 -6.61 -2.86
N ASP A 28 -6.48 -6.56 -3.24
CA ASP A 28 -6.92 -6.82 -4.61
C ASP A 28 -6.33 -5.80 -5.59
N ARG A 29 -6.25 -4.53 -5.18
CA ARG A 29 -5.60 -3.47 -5.98
C ARG A 29 -4.09 -3.71 -6.14
N ILE A 30 -3.38 -4.03 -5.06
CA ILE A 30 -1.95 -4.34 -5.11
C ILE A 30 -1.70 -5.54 -6.01
N GLN A 31 -2.45 -6.63 -5.82
CA GLN A 31 -2.34 -7.84 -6.64
C GLN A 31 -2.62 -7.57 -8.11
N LYS A 32 -3.64 -6.74 -8.41
CA LYS A 32 -3.95 -6.33 -9.78
C LYS A 32 -2.75 -5.64 -10.44
N PHE A 33 -2.20 -4.59 -9.80
CA PHE A 33 -1.07 -3.85 -10.38
C PHE A 33 0.18 -4.70 -10.50
N HIS A 34 0.46 -5.53 -9.49
CA HIS A 34 1.54 -6.50 -9.54
C HIS A 34 1.39 -7.44 -10.74
N ASN A 35 0.22 -8.06 -10.92
CA ASN A 35 -0.05 -8.96 -12.06
C ASN A 35 0.13 -8.24 -13.39
N GLU A 36 -0.35 -7.01 -13.51
CA GLU A 36 -0.15 -6.20 -14.72
C GLU A 36 1.33 -5.91 -15.00
N CYS A 37 2.13 -5.67 -13.96
CA CYS A 37 3.58 -5.46 -14.08
C CYS A 37 4.36 -6.77 -14.32
N GLN A 38 3.81 -7.93 -13.99
CA GLN A 38 4.42 -9.23 -14.29
C GLN A 38 4.28 -9.63 -15.77
N VAL A 39 3.38 -9.00 -16.53
CA VAL A 39 3.15 -9.30 -17.96
C VAL A 39 4.33 -8.82 -18.83
N ASP A 40 4.92 -7.68 -18.49
CA ASP A 40 6.04 -7.11 -19.24
C ASP A 40 7.38 -7.67 -18.74
N PRO A 41 8.20 -8.31 -19.60
CA PRO A 41 9.52 -8.81 -19.24
C PRO A 41 10.47 -7.76 -18.63
N GLU A 42 10.31 -6.47 -18.96
CA GLU A 42 11.16 -5.40 -18.43
C GLU A 42 10.83 -5.03 -16.98
N THR A 43 9.59 -5.29 -16.55
CA THR A 43 9.11 -5.00 -15.18
C THR A 43 8.82 -6.27 -14.39
N LYS A 44 9.00 -7.45 -14.99
CA LYS A 44 8.82 -8.74 -14.34
C LYS A 44 9.84 -8.91 -13.20
N VAL A 45 9.37 -9.35 -12.04
CA VAL A 45 10.23 -9.63 -10.88
C VAL A 45 10.00 -11.05 -10.37
N ASP A 46 11.06 -11.70 -9.88
CA ASP A 46 10.94 -12.99 -9.22
C ASP A 46 10.20 -12.84 -7.89
N GLU A 47 9.18 -13.66 -7.64
CA GLU A 47 8.45 -13.67 -6.37
C GLU A 47 9.39 -13.91 -5.17
N ALA A 48 10.47 -14.68 -5.35
CA ALA A 48 11.46 -14.89 -4.31
C ALA A 48 12.18 -13.59 -3.89
N ILE A 49 12.30 -12.61 -4.79
CA ILE A 49 12.85 -11.28 -4.47
C ILE A 49 11.84 -10.50 -3.61
N ILE A 50 10.55 -10.55 -3.96
CA ILE A 50 9.48 -9.91 -3.19
C ILE A 50 9.42 -10.52 -1.78
N GLU A 51 9.41 -11.85 -1.67
CA GLU A 51 9.37 -12.55 -0.37
C GLU A 51 10.54 -12.16 0.53
N LYS A 52 11.75 -12.09 -0.02
CA LYS A 52 12.94 -11.64 0.70
C LYS A 52 12.80 -10.19 1.16
N HIS A 53 12.33 -9.30 0.30
CA HIS A 53 12.11 -7.89 0.67
C HIS A 53 11.09 -7.74 1.81
N LEU A 54 10.01 -8.53 1.78
CA LEU A 54 8.99 -8.54 2.84
C LEU A 54 9.56 -9.01 4.19
N LYS A 55 10.57 -9.89 4.17
CA LYS A 55 11.30 -10.38 5.36
C LYS A 55 12.47 -9.50 5.79
N ASP A 56 12.64 -8.33 5.18
CA ASP A 56 13.81 -7.46 5.39
C ASP A 56 15.16 -8.14 5.06
N GLU A 57 15.14 -9.14 4.18
CA GLU A 57 16.36 -9.79 3.68
C GLU A 57 16.99 -8.99 2.52
N PRO A 58 18.33 -9.01 2.36
CA PRO A 58 18.99 -8.36 1.24
C PRO A 58 18.56 -8.94 -0.12
N ILE A 59 18.33 -8.06 -1.09
CA ILE A 59 17.95 -8.41 -2.47
C ILE A 59 18.77 -7.64 -3.50
N ASP A 60 18.83 -8.15 -4.73
CA ASP A 60 19.23 -7.35 -5.89
C ASP A 60 18.07 -6.42 -6.25
N GLU A 61 18.32 -5.12 -6.13
CA GLU A 61 17.29 -4.09 -6.31
C GLU A 61 17.03 -3.74 -7.79
N SER A 62 17.81 -4.24 -8.76
CA SER A 62 17.73 -3.79 -10.16
C SER A 62 16.38 -4.06 -10.82
N GLN A 63 15.92 -5.32 -10.80
CA GLN A 63 14.60 -5.69 -11.33
C GLN A 63 13.47 -5.32 -10.38
N PHE A 64 13.74 -5.37 -9.07
CA PHE A 64 12.78 -4.95 -8.06
C PHE A 64 12.38 -3.49 -8.24
N ALA A 65 13.34 -2.59 -8.44
CA ALA A 65 13.08 -1.16 -8.63
C ALA A 65 12.24 -0.86 -9.87
N LYS A 66 12.45 -1.59 -10.97
CA LYS A 66 11.60 -1.49 -12.18
C LYS A 66 10.17 -1.93 -11.92
N HIS A 67 10.01 -3.03 -11.19
CA HIS A 67 8.68 -3.52 -10.81
C HIS A 67 7.95 -2.51 -9.90
N ILE A 68 8.66 -1.96 -8.90
CA ILE A 68 8.10 -0.94 -8.01
C ILE A 68 7.73 0.34 -8.77
N LEU A 69 8.55 0.80 -9.71
CA LEU A 69 8.19 1.94 -10.57
C LEU A 69 6.90 1.65 -11.36
N CYS A 70 6.78 0.48 -11.98
CA CYS A 70 5.57 0.08 -12.69
C CYS A 70 4.32 0.13 -11.78
N MET A 71 4.43 -0.43 -10.56
CA MET A 71 3.33 -0.41 -9.59
C MET A 71 2.98 1.00 -9.12
N ASN A 72 3.98 1.86 -8.90
CA ASN A 72 3.78 3.24 -8.47
C ASN A 72 3.09 4.09 -9.56
N VAL A 73 3.47 3.88 -10.83
CA VAL A 73 2.84 4.56 -11.97
C VAL A 73 1.39 4.12 -12.13
N LYS A 74 1.12 2.81 -12.07
CA LYS A 74 -0.25 2.27 -12.19
C LYS A 74 -1.16 2.66 -11.03
N SER A 75 -0.61 2.77 -9.83
CA SER A 75 -1.35 3.26 -8.66
C SER A 75 -1.51 4.79 -8.66
N GLY A 76 -0.78 5.50 -9.53
CA GLY A 76 -0.87 6.95 -9.70
C GLY A 76 -0.13 7.75 -8.65
N ILE A 77 0.84 7.16 -7.94
CA ILE A 77 1.63 7.86 -6.89
C ILE A 77 2.99 8.33 -7.38
N GLN A 78 3.40 7.92 -8.57
CA GLN A 78 4.65 8.35 -9.20
C GLN A 78 4.46 8.45 -10.71
N LYS A 79 5.20 9.33 -11.35
CA LYS A 79 5.22 9.50 -12.80
C LYS A 79 6.32 8.64 -13.42
N GLU A 80 6.22 8.37 -14.72
CA GLU A 80 7.22 7.59 -15.48
C GLU A 80 8.63 8.19 -15.40
N ASN A 81 8.73 9.51 -15.26
CA ASN A 81 10.02 10.19 -15.14
C ASN A 81 10.68 10.04 -13.77
N GLY A 82 9.98 9.49 -12.77
CA GLY A 82 10.45 9.31 -11.39
C GLY A 82 9.91 10.32 -10.38
N ASP A 83 9.23 11.38 -10.82
CA ASP A 83 8.67 12.38 -9.91
C ASP A 83 7.48 11.80 -9.14
N VAL A 84 7.39 12.08 -7.85
CA VAL A 84 6.26 11.67 -7.02
C VAL A 84 5.01 12.49 -7.39
N ASP A 85 3.88 11.81 -7.57
CA ASP A 85 2.57 12.47 -7.70
C ASP A 85 2.01 12.69 -6.29
N LYS A 86 2.21 13.89 -5.74
CA LYS A 86 1.79 14.23 -4.38
C LYS A 86 0.27 14.13 -4.19
N ASP A 87 -0.53 14.41 -5.21
CA ASP A 87 -1.99 14.31 -5.10
C ASP A 87 -2.44 12.85 -5.12
N GLY A 88 -1.81 12.03 -5.96
CA GLY A 88 -1.99 10.57 -5.95
C GLY A 88 -1.56 9.95 -4.62
N LEU A 89 -0.40 10.37 -4.10
CA LEU A 89 0.13 9.91 -2.82
C LEU A 89 -0.81 10.27 -1.66
N LYS A 90 -1.31 11.51 -1.60
CA LYS A 90 -2.32 11.94 -0.63
C LYS A 90 -3.56 11.04 -0.68
N LYS A 91 -4.11 10.81 -1.87
CA LYS A 91 -5.31 9.97 -2.06
C LYS A 91 -5.09 8.53 -1.58
N LEU A 92 -3.89 7.98 -1.80
CA LEU A 92 -3.55 6.65 -1.33
C LEU A 92 -3.53 6.61 0.21
N ILE A 93 -2.83 7.55 0.85
CA ILE A 93 -2.62 7.54 2.31
C ILE A 93 -3.90 7.89 3.09
N ILE A 94 -4.76 8.77 2.56
CA ILE A 94 -6.07 9.12 3.18
C ILE A 94 -6.91 7.85 3.44
N ALA A 95 -6.74 6.80 2.64
CA ALA A 95 -7.44 5.54 2.85
C ALA A 95 -6.94 4.74 4.06
N ASP A 96 -5.73 5.02 4.55
CA ASP A 96 -5.01 4.18 5.51
C ASP A 96 -4.71 4.86 6.86
N THR A 97 -4.57 6.20 6.91
CA THR A 97 -4.20 6.93 8.14
C THR A 97 -4.58 8.41 8.10
N ASP A 98 -4.67 9.04 9.27
CA ASP A 98 -4.82 10.48 9.49
C ASP A 98 -3.49 11.26 9.36
N LYS A 99 -2.34 10.57 9.24
CA LYS A 99 -0.99 11.18 9.11
C LYS A 99 -0.61 11.60 7.70
N VAL A 100 -1.59 11.91 6.86
CA VAL A 100 -1.42 12.14 5.42
C VAL A 100 -0.39 13.23 5.14
N ASP A 101 -0.54 14.39 5.79
CA ASP A 101 0.33 15.54 5.51
C ASP A 101 1.78 15.28 5.94
N GLU A 102 1.99 14.61 7.08
CA GLU A 102 3.32 14.20 7.57
C GLU A 102 4.03 13.28 6.56
N ILE A 103 3.32 12.26 6.06
CA ILE A 103 3.90 11.28 5.14
C ILE A 103 4.17 11.92 3.78
N VAL A 104 3.30 12.82 3.31
CA VAL A 104 3.49 13.50 2.02
C VAL A 104 4.61 14.54 2.10
N GLU A 105 4.81 15.18 3.25
CA GLU A 105 5.94 16.07 3.48
C GLU A 105 7.27 15.28 3.48
N ASP A 106 7.32 14.12 4.14
CA ASP A 106 8.55 13.30 4.24
C ASP A 106 8.87 12.55 2.93
N CYS A 107 7.85 11.97 2.29
CA CYS A 107 8.03 11.05 1.15
C CYS A 107 7.62 11.64 -0.21
N GLY A 108 7.05 12.85 -0.25
CA GLY A 108 6.46 13.42 -1.47
C GLY A 108 7.45 14.05 -2.44
N GLU A 109 8.75 14.10 -2.11
CA GLU A 109 9.80 14.62 -2.98
C GLU A 109 10.52 13.50 -3.71
N ARG A 110 10.97 13.78 -4.94
CA ARG A 110 11.80 12.84 -5.69
C ARG A 110 13.14 12.64 -4.99
N ASN A 111 13.54 11.38 -4.83
CA ASN A 111 14.86 11.02 -4.32
C ASN A 111 15.47 9.87 -5.13
N GLY A 112 16.45 10.17 -5.98
CA GLY A 112 17.06 9.20 -6.88
C GLY A 112 17.45 9.86 -8.20
N ILE A 113 18.48 9.32 -8.86
CA ILE A 113 18.93 9.83 -10.16
C ILE A 113 17.99 9.30 -11.23
N THR A 114 17.72 7.99 -11.24
CA THR A 114 16.78 7.37 -12.19
C THR A 114 15.35 7.31 -11.65
N ALA A 115 14.40 6.97 -12.53
CA ALA A 115 13.00 6.79 -12.13
C ALA A 115 12.84 5.58 -11.20
N GLU A 116 13.57 4.51 -11.46
CA GLU A 116 13.60 3.27 -10.67
C GLU A 116 14.20 3.50 -9.28
N GLU A 117 15.33 4.22 -9.20
CA GLU A 117 15.92 4.61 -7.92
C GLU A 117 14.93 5.45 -7.10
N SER A 118 14.24 6.39 -7.77
CA SER A 118 13.21 7.22 -7.15
C SER A 118 12.03 6.39 -6.63
N ALA A 119 11.60 5.38 -7.40
CA ALA A 119 10.51 4.49 -7.00
C ALA A 119 10.85 3.68 -5.75
N LEU A 120 12.09 3.18 -5.70
CA LEU A 120 12.55 2.40 -4.57
C LEU A 120 12.77 3.26 -3.32
N ALA A 121 13.27 4.48 -3.49
CA ALA A 121 13.39 5.45 -2.39
C ALA A 121 12.01 5.81 -1.80
N LEU A 122 11.01 6.03 -2.66
CA LEU A 122 9.63 6.27 -2.24
C LEU A 122 9.09 5.09 -1.42
N LEU A 123 9.23 3.85 -1.90
CA LEU A 123 8.81 2.65 -1.17
C LEU A 123 9.47 2.56 0.21
N LYS A 124 10.80 2.75 0.26
CA LYS A 124 11.58 2.72 1.51
C LYS A 124 11.13 3.82 2.49
N CYS A 125 10.78 4.99 1.98
CA CYS A 125 10.23 6.08 2.80
C CYS A 125 8.87 5.70 3.40
N LEU A 126 7.93 5.23 2.57
CA LEU A 126 6.59 4.83 3.01
C LEU A 126 6.63 3.69 4.04
N LYS A 127 7.56 2.73 3.90
CA LYS A 127 7.74 1.63 4.86
C LYS A 127 8.07 2.10 6.29
N LYS A 128 8.65 3.30 6.47
CA LYS A 128 8.91 3.87 7.80
C LYS A 128 7.64 4.26 8.55
N HIS A 129 6.57 4.56 7.80
CA HIS A 129 5.29 5.03 8.32
C HIS A 129 4.26 3.91 8.49
N ILE A 130 4.50 2.75 7.89
CA ILE A 130 3.68 1.55 8.10
C ILE A 130 4.16 0.88 9.40
N PRO A 131 3.29 0.73 10.42
CA PRO A 131 3.67 0.01 11.62
C PRO A 131 4.09 -1.41 11.26
N ARG A 132 5.31 -1.81 11.67
CA ARG A 132 5.79 -3.17 11.45
C ARG A 132 4.76 -4.14 12.04
N ARG A 133 4.18 -4.97 11.18
CA ARG A 133 3.46 -6.15 11.66
C ARG A 133 4.52 -7.02 12.33
N GLU A 134 4.52 -7.12 13.65
CA GLU A 134 5.26 -8.18 14.31
C GLU A 134 4.74 -9.49 13.72
N HIS A 135 5.59 -10.14 12.93
CA HIS A 135 5.36 -11.51 12.51
C HIS A 135 5.46 -12.35 13.78
N HIS A 136 4.32 -12.59 14.43
CA HIS A 136 4.20 -13.72 15.33
C HIS A 136 4.34 -14.97 14.47
N ASP A 137 5.54 -15.55 14.51
CA ASP A 137 5.82 -16.92 14.08
C ASP A 137 4.87 -17.92 14.76
#